data_AF-A0AAU3KQ37-F1
#
_entry.id   AF-A0AAU3KQ37-F1
#
_cell.length_a   1.000
_cell.length_b   1.000
_cell.length_c   1.000
_cell.angle_alpha   90.00
_cell.angle_beta   90.00
_cell.angle_gamma   90.00
#
_symmetry.space_group_name_H-M   'P 1'
#
loop_
_entity.id
_entity.type
_entity.pdbx_description
1 polymer ?
#
loop_
_entity_poly.entity_id
_entity_poly.type
_entity_poly.pdbx_seq_one_letter_code
_entity_poly.pdbx_strand_id
1 'polypeptide(L)'
;MAQFTNEVEHILRAAGWLPGRQVDTDAWRERLELGGFRWNVAADRFLEEFGGLAVDVSGPGITSAREPFELDPTLVEGDDDRFAGWAEVVGESIAPVGELDSGRYFLGMSETGDLYLVADWLASFGQIPEALESLILGRSPVPVEEA
;
A
#
# COMPACT_ATOMS: atom_id res chain seq x y z
N MET A 1 -9.82 -0.51 16.57
CA MET A 1 -8.35 -0.38 16.68
C MET A 1 -7.76 -1.56 15.93
N ALA A 2 -6.86 -1.31 14.98
CA ALA A 2 -6.08 -2.38 14.35
C ALA A 2 -5.25 -3.09 15.44
N GLN A 3 -5.27 -4.42 15.45
CA GLN A 3 -4.50 -5.21 16.39
C GLN A 3 -3.28 -5.79 15.66
N PHE A 4 -2.12 -5.19 15.88
CA PHE A 4 -0.85 -5.67 15.34
C PHE A 4 -0.11 -6.53 16.36
N THR A 5 0.75 -7.42 15.88
CA THR A 5 1.77 -8.07 16.71
C THR A 5 2.74 -7.03 17.30
N ASN A 6 3.35 -7.35 18.44
CA ASN A 6 4.27 -6.43 19.13
C ASN A 6 5.44 -5.98 18.25
N GLU A 7 5.98 -6.86 17.40
CA GLU A 7 7.06 -6.52 16.47
C GLU A 7 6.61 -5.50 15.44
N VAL A 8 5.46 -5.75 14.79
CA VAL A 8 4.88 -4.86 13.78
C VAL A 8 4.53 -3.51 14.38
N GLU A 9 3.86 -3.49 15.53
CA GLU A 9 3.53 -2.24 16.22
C GLU A 9 4.80 -1.45 16.59
N HIS A 10 5.86 -2.11 17.05
CA HIS A 10 7.12 -1.46 17.36
C HIS A 10 7.75 -0.80 16.12
N ILE A 11 7.77 -1.51 14.98
CA ILE A 11 8.31 -1.00 13.71
C ILE A 11 7.49 0.20 13.22
N LEU A 12 6.17 0.10 13.21
CA LEU A 12 5.29 1.20 12.81
C LEU A 12 5.50 2.43 13.70
N ARG A 13 5.57 2.25 15.02
CA ARG A 13 5.84 3.34 15.96
C ARG A 13 7.22 3.97 15.74
N ALA A 14 8.24 3.17 15.41
CA ALA A 14 9.57 3.68 15.06
C ALA A 14 9.55 4.52 13.78
N ALA A 15 8.67 4.18 12.82
CA ALA A 15 8.41 4.96 11.61
C ALA A 15 7.51 6.20 11.84
N GLY A 16 7.08 6.47 13.08
CA GLY A 16 6.26 7.63 13.45
C GLY A 16 4.76 7.39 13.50
N TRP A 17 4.31 6.13 13.38
CA TRP A 17 2.89 5.80 13.52
C TRP A 17 2.42 5.85 14.98
N LEU A 18 1.20 6.33 15.18
CA LEU A 18 0.47 6.27 16.44
C LEU A 18 -0.98 5.88 16.11
N PRO A 19 -1.64 5.02 16.91
CA PRO A 19 -3.04 4.67 16.67
C PRO A 19 -3.96 5.89 16.67
N GLY A 20 -4.79 6.02 15.63
CA GLY A 20 -5.74 7.12 15.47
C GLY A 20 -5.14 8.37 14.83
N ARG A 21 -4.08 8.21 14.03
CA ARG A 21 -3.57 9.29 13.17
C ARG A 21 -4.66 9.71 12.18
N GLN A 22 -4.68 11.00 11.86
CA GLN A 22 -5.58 11.59 10.87
C GLN A 22 -4.76 12.56 10.02
N VAL A 23 -4.09 12.01 9.01
CA VAL A 23 -3.38 12.75 7.97
C VAL A 23 -4.41 13.28 6.98
N ASP A 24 -4.24 14.55 6.59
CA ASP A 24 -5.05 15.14 5.52
C ASP A 24 -4.60 14.57 4.16
N THR A 25 -5.52 13.88 3.47
CA THR A 25 -5.29 13.21 2.20
C THR A 25 -5.76 14.03 1.00
N ASP A 26 -6.42 15.18 1.20
CA ASP A 26 -7.09 15.93 0.13
C ASP A 26 -6.10 16.37 -0.95
N ALA A 27 -4.92 16.85 -0.54
CA ALA A 27 -3.88 17.27 -1.48
C ALA A 27 -3.34 16.12 -2.35
N TRP A 28 -3.25 14.91 -1.79
CA TRP A 28 -2.85 13.73 -2.55
C TRP A 28 -3.94 13.30 -3.52
N ARG A 29 -5.19 13.24 -3.05
CA ARG A 29 -6.35 12.91 -3.88
C ARG A 29 -6.45 13.83 -5.09
N GLU A 30 -6.53 15.15 -4.85
CA GLU A 30 -6.69 16.14 -5.93
C GLU A 30 -5.57 16.01 -6.96
N ARG A 31 -4.33 15.85 -6.50
CA ARG A 31 -3.16 15.73 -7.35
C ARG A 31 -3.17 14.48 -8.22
N LEU A 32 -3.55 13.34 -7.65
CA LEU A 32 -3.53 12.05 -8.35
C LEU A 32 -4.74 11.88 -9.26
N GLU A 33 -5.91 12.41 -8.89
CA GLU A 33 -7.08 12.46 -9.79
C GLU A 33 -6.81 13.34 -11.02
N LEU A 34 -6.10 14.47 -10.87
CA LEU A 34 -5.62 15.25 -12.01
C LEU A 34 -4.64 14.49 -12.90
N GLY A 35 -3.92 13.53 -12.31
CA GLY A 35 -3.01 12.61 -12.99
C GLY A 35 -3.68 11.39 -13.61
N GLY A 36 -5.00 11.25 -13.56
CA GLY A 36 -5.74 10.14 -14.17
C GLY A 36 -6.02 8.95 -13.24
N PHE A 37 -5.53 8.97 -12.00
CA PHE A 37 -5.85 7.93 -11.02
C PHE A 37 -7.30 8.01 -10.56
N ARG A 38 -7.87 6.86 -10.19
CA ARG A 38 -9.18 6.76 -9.53
C ARG A 38 -8.97 6.59 -8.04
N TRP A 39 -9.23 7.65 -7.27
CA TRP A 39 -9.19 7.60 -5.81
C TRP A 39 -10.37 6.80 -5.25
N ASN A 40 -10.17 6.09 -4.15
CA ASN A 40 -11.23 5.37 -3.46
C ASN A 40 -11.20 5.60 -1.94
N VAL A 41 -12.33 5.30 -1.29
CA VAL A 41 -12.54 5.55 0.14
C VAL A 41 -11.65 4.66 1.02
N ALA A 42 -11.26 3.48 0.54
CA ALA A 42 -10.39 2.58 1.29
C ALA A 42 -8.97 3.14 1.39
N ALA A 43 -8.41 3.58 0.25
CA ALA A 43 -7.12 4.25 0.20
C ALA A 43 -7.11 5.53 1.06
N ASP A 44 -8.21 6.28 1.04
CA ASP A 44 -8.37 7.47 1.88
C ASP A 44 -8.21 7.15 3.36
N ARG A 45 -9.01 6.21 3.87
CA ARG A 45 -8.96 5.77 5.28
C ARG A 45 -7.61 5.18 5.66
N PHE A 46 -6.99 4.46 4.73
CA PHE A 46 -5.67 3.90 4.95
C PHE A 46 -4.61 4.99 5.07
N LEU A 47 -4.61 5.97 4.18
CA LEU A 47 -3.65 7.07 4.17
C LEU A 47 -3.91 8.09 5.28
N GLU A 48 -5.15 8.27 5.75
CA GLU A 48 -5.45 9.04 6.95
C GLU A 48 -4.67 8.49 8.18
N GLU A 49 -4.59 7.17 8.33
CA GLU A 49 -3.93 6.53 9.47
C GLU A 49 -2.42 6.31 9.23
N PHE A 50 -2.04 5.84 8.04
CA PHE A 50 -0.70 5.34 7.73
C PHE A 50 0.06 6.18 6.70
N GLY A 51 -0.56 7.18 6.09
CA GLY A 51 0.07 8.04 5.11
C GLY A 51 1.31 8.76 5.65
N GLY A 52 2.29 8.95 4.77
CA GLY A 52 3.57 9.59 5.04
C GLY A 52 4.52 8.79 5.93
N LEU A 53 4.23 7.52 6.22
CA LEU A 53 5.17 6.64 6.92
C LEU A 53 6.21 6.09 5.95
N ALA A 54 7.47 6.14 6.36
CA ALA A 54 8.58 5.45 5.70
C ALA A 54 9.09 4.36 6.65
N VAL A 55 8.96 3.09 6.24
CA VAL A 55 9.34 1.93 7.04
C VAL A 55 10.62 1.34 6.46
N ASP A 56 11.72 1.55 7.20
CA ASP A 56 13.04 1.03 6.84
C ASP A 56 13.27 -0.34 7.53
N VAL A 57 12.90 -1.40 6.83
CA VAL A 57 13.12 -2.79 7.26
C VAL A 57 13.95 -3.55 6.24
N SER A 58 14.76 -4.49 6.73
CA SER A 58 15.61 -5.33 5.88
C SER A 58 15.90 -6.68 6.51
N GLY A 59 16.46 -7.59 5.71
CA GLY A 59 16.90 -8.91 6.14
C GLY A 59 15.85 -10.01 5.93
N PRO A 60 16.04 -11.20 6.55
CA PRO A 60 15.12 -12.31 6.36
C PRO A 60 13.71 -11.96 6.88
N GLY A 61 12.69 -12.22 6.05
CA GLY A 61 11.29 -12.25 6.46
C GLY A 61 10.77 -13.69 6.58
N ILE A 62 9.45 -13.83 6.66
CA ILE A 62 8.79 -15.12 6.88
C ILE A 62 8.86 -16.02 5.64
N THR A 63 8.51 -15.49 4.47
CA THR A 63 8.58 -16.24 3.19
C THR A 63 9.31 -15.48 2.08
N SER A 64 9.53 -14.18 2.25
CA SER A 64 10.36 -13.32 1.39
C SER A 64 11.31 -12.50 2.26
N ALA A 65 12.26 -11.78 1.64
CA ALA A 65 13.01 -10.76 2.36
C ALA A 65 12.08 -9.64 2.83
N ARG A 66 12.45 -8.99 3.93
CA ARG A 66 11.86 -7.71 4.33
C ARG A 66 12.44 -6.62 3.43
N GLU A 67 11.57 -5.81 2.85
CA GLU A 67 11.91 -4.74 1.92
C GLU A 67 11.35 -3.42 2.46
N PRO A 68 12.08 -2.30 2.32
CA PRO A 68 11.62 -1.00 2.80
C PRO A 68 10.44 -0.51 1.94
N PHE A 69 9.53 0.26 2.53
CA PHE A 69 8.40 0.83 1.81
C PHE A 69 8.03 2.22 2.35
N GLU A 70 7.41 3.01 1.47
CA GLU A 70 6.96 4.37 1.78
C GLU A 70 5.48 4.51 1.42
N LEU A 71 4.67 4.98 2.37
CA LEU A 71 3.25 5.19 2.20
C LEU A 71 2.97 6.63 1.76
N ASP A 72 3.59 7.01 0.65
CA ASP A 72 3.37 8.27 -0.05
C ASP A 72 2.82 7.97 -1.45
N PRO A 73 1.54 8.26 -1.73
CA PRO A 73 0.91 7.91 -3.00
C PRO A 73 1.45 8.74 -4.18
N THR A 74 2.15 9.85 -3.93
CA THR A 74 2.73 10.69 -5.00
C THR A 74 3.95 10.04 -5.66
N LEU A 75 4.55 9.04 -5.02
CA LEU A 75 5.66 8.26 -5.58
C LEU A 75 5.25 7.39 -6.77
N VAL A 76 3.94 7.23 -7.00
CA VAL A 76 3.35 6.46 -8.08
C VAL A 76 2.99 7.33 -9.31
N GLU A 77 3.23 8.64 -9.25
CA GLU A 77 2.88 9.56 -10.35
C GLU A 77 3.49 9.15 -11.69
N GLY A 78 2.63 9.07 -12.71
CA GLY A 78 3.01 8.66 -14.07
C GLY A 78 2.77 7.19 -14.41
N ASP A 79 2.28 6.39 -13.46
CA ASP A 79 1.88 4.99 -13.66
C ASP A 79 0.34 4.78 -13.67
N ASP A 80 -0.42 5.81 -14.02
CA ASP A 80 -1.89 5.79 -14.07
C ASP A 80 -2.43 4.72 -15.04
N ASP A 81 -1.83 4.57 -16.22
CA ASP A 81 -2.18 3.52 -17.19
C ASP A 81 -2.02 2.10 -16.60
N ARG A 82 -0.98 1.87 -15.79
CA ARG A 82 -0.73 0.55 -15.16
C ARG A 82 -1.80 0.24 -14.12
N PHE A 83 -2.13 1.21 -13.27
CA PHE A 83 -3.18 1.05 -12.27
C PHE A 83 -4.56 0.88 -12.91
N ALA A 84 -4.84 1.60 -14.00
CA ALA A 84 -6.06 1.43 -14.76
C ALA A 84 -6.18 0.03 -15.36
N GLY A 85 -5.10 -0.50 -15.97
CA GLY A 85 -5.08 -1.86 -16.52
C GLY A 85 -5.37 -2.93 -15.47
N TRP A 86 -4.72 -2.86 -14.30
CA TRP A 86 -5.00 -3.81 -13.21
C TRP A 86 -6.39 -3.64 -12.59
N ALA A 87 -6.90 -2.41 -12.52
CA ALA A 87 -8.27 -2.15 -12.08
C ALA A 87 -9.31 -2.81 -13.01
N GLU A 88 -9.04 -2.90 -14.31
CA GLU A 88 -9.91 -3.64 -15.24
C GLU A 88 -9.89 -5.16 -14.98
N VAL A 89 -8.72 -5.72 -14.67
CA VAL A 89 -8.56 -7.15 -14.36
C VAL A 89 -9.30 -7.52 -13.06
N VAL A 90 -9.15 -6.71 -12.01
CA VAL A 90 -9.80 -6.97 -10.71
C VAL A 90 -11.28 -6.58 -10.73
N GLY A 91 -11.68 -5.65 -11.61
CA GLY A 91 -13.06 -5.19 -11.74
C GLY A 91 -13.47 -4.08 -10.77
N GLU A 92 -12.51 -3.46 -10.09
CA GLU A 92 -12.70 -2.32 -9.17
C GLU A 92 -11.49 -1.38 -9.24
N SER A 93 -11.64 -0.14 -8.76
CA SER A 93 -10.52 0.82 -8.77
C SER A 93 -9.41 0.39 -7.82
N ILE A 94 -8.16 0.60 -8.24
CA ILE A 94 -6.97 0.46 -7.40
C ILE A 94 -6.37 1.86 -7.27
N ALA A 95 -6.42 2.42 -6.07
CA ALA A 95 -5.87 3.74 -5.77
C ALA A 95 -4.43 3.59 -5.24
N PRO A 96 -3.48 4.43 -5.69
CA PRO A 96 -2.10 4.36 -5.22
C PRO A 96 -2.01 4.74 -3.73
N VAL A 97 -1.17 4.02 -2.98
CA VAL A 97 -0.93 4.30 -1.55
C VAL A 97 0.56 4.39 -1.19
N GLY A 98 1.47 4.07 -2.11
CA GLY A 98 2.90 4.10 -1.83
C GLY A 98 3.76 3.28 -2.78
N GLU A 99 4.98 3.02 -2.36
CA GLU A 99 5.97 2.18 -3.06
C GLU A 99 6.64 1.17 -2.13
N LEU A 100 7.27 0.16 -2.72
CA LEU A 100 8.01 -0.92 -2.07
C LEU A 100 9.37 -1.12 -2.77
N ASP A 101 10.40 -1.40 -1.98
CA ASP A 101 11.78 -1.66 -2.42
C ASP A 101 12.35 -0.49 -3.25
N SER A 102 12.23 0.73 -2.72
CA SER A 102 12.75 1.99 -3.33
C SER A 102 12.26 2.23 -4.76
N GLY A 103 10.94 2.20 -4.94
CA GLY A 103 10.28 2.43 -6.23
C GLY A 103 10.35 1.26 -7.21
N ARG A 104 10.86 0.10 -6.78
CA ARG A 104 10.87 -1.10 -7.64
C ARG A 104 9.47 -1.63 -7.89
N TYR A 105 8.60 -1.55 -6.89
CA TYR A 105 7.19 -1.92 -6.97
C TYR A 105 6.32 -0.81 -6.39
N PHE A 106 5.07 -0.74 -6.84
CA PHE A 106 4.09 0.19 -6.26
C PHE A 106 3.10 -0.53 -5.37
N LEU A 107 2.50 0.21 -4.46
CA LEU A 107 1.45 -0.25 -3.58
C LEU A 107 0.13 0.42 -3.96
N GLY A 108 -0.90 -0.40 -4.13
CA GLY A 108 -2.25 0.04 -4.48
C GLY A 108 -3.29 -0.53 -3.55
N MET A 109 -4.41 0.16 -3.36
CA MET A 109 -5.51 -0.29 -2.52
C MET A 109 -6.80 -0.35 -3.32
N SER A 110 -7.48 -1.48 -3.29
CA SER A 110 -8.80 -1.63 -3.91
C SER A 110 -9.90 -0.96 -3.09
N GLU A 111 -11.10 -0.80 -3.67
CA GLU A 111 -12.28 -0.28 -2.97
C GLU A 111 -12.70 -1.21 -1.82
N THR A 112 -12.47 -2.51 -1.98
CA THR A 112 -12.68 -3.55 -0.98
C THR A 112 -11.64 -3.55 0.15
N GLY A 113 -10.55 -2.79 0.02
CA GLY A 113 -9.52 -2.61 1.04
C GLY A 113 -8.40 -3.65 1.00
N ASP A 114 -8.26 -4.38 -0.10
CA ASP A 114 -7.11 -5.24 -0.35
C ASP A 114 -5.90 -4.39 -0.78
N LEU A 115 -4.75 -4.65 -0.16
CA LEU A 115 -3.48 -4.03 -0.48
C LEU A 115 -2.74 -4.87 -1.53
N TYR A 116 -2.43 -4.26 -2.66
CA TYR A 116 -1.77 -4.87 -3.79
C TYR A 116 -0.33 -4.40 -3.93
N LEU A 117 0.55 -5.33 -4.32
CA LEU A 117 1.79 -5.04 -5.01
C LEU A 117 1.46 -4.93 -6.50
N VAL A 118 1.79 -3.77 -7.09
CA VAL A 118 1.54 -3.43 -8.48
C VAL A 118 2.87 -3.33 -9.24
N ALA A 119 3.03 -4.20 -10.24
CA ALA A 119 4.16 -4.24 -11.15
C ALA A 119 3.67 -4.57 -12.58
N ASP A 120 4.52 -5.17 -13.40
CA ASP A 120 4.11 -5.89 -14.62
C ASP A 120 3.27 -7.15 -14.33
N TRP A 121 3.10 -7.48 -13.06
CA TRP A 121 2.16 -8.45 -12.49
C TRP A 121 1.48 -7.83 -11.26
N LEU A 122 0.40 -8.45 -10.79
CA LEU A 122 -0.34 -8.02 -9.60
C LEU A 122 -0.34 -9.11 -8.54
N ALA A 123 -0.19 -8.74 -7.27
CA ALA A 123 -0.38 -9.67 -6.15
C ALA A 123 -0.98 -8.99 -4.93
N SER A 124 -1.79 -9.74 -4.18
CA SER A 124 -2.48 -9.24 -2.99
C SER A 124 -1.75 -9.65 -1.71
N PHE A 125 -1.58 -8.69 -0.80
CA PHE A 125 -1.24 -8.94 0.60
C PHE A 125 -2.48 -9.21 1.48
N GLY A 126 -3.69 -9.11 0.91
CA GLY A 126 -4.96 -9.18 1.61
C GLY A 126 -5.41 -7.83 2.18
N GLN A 127 -6.25 -7.86 3.20
CA GLN A 127 -6.83 -6.67 3.83
C GLN A 127 -6.06 -6.23 5.09
N ILE A 128 -6.28 -4.98 5.51
CA ILE A 128 -5.73 -4.42 6.74
C ILE A 128 -6.48 -4.97 7.97
N PRO A 129 -5.78 -5.28 9.09
CA PRO A 129 -4.35 -5.05 9.36
C PRO A 129 -3.36 -6.09 8.83
N GLU A 130 -3.84 -7.28 8.44
CA GLU A 130 -2.98 -8.44 8.12
C GLU A 130 -2.05 -8.18 6.93
N ALA A 131 -2.47 -7.38 5.95
CA ALA A 131 -1.65 -6.99 4.81
C ALA A 131 -0.41 -6.19 5.23
N LEU A 132 -0.57 -5.24 6.16
CA LEU A 132 0.56 -4.43 6.64
C LEU A 132 1.51 -5.27 7.49
N GLU A 133 0.99 -6.24 8.26
CA GLU A 133 1.85 -7.24 8.91
C GLU A 133 2.63 -8.07 7.90
N SER A 134 1.98 -8.48 6.81
CA SER A 134 2.59 -9.29 5.77
C SER A 134 3.71 -8.53 5.08
N LEU A 135 3.50 -7.25 4.77
CA LEU A 135 4.51 -6.36 4.22
C LEU A 135 5.72 -6.21 5.16
N ILE A 136 5.48 -5.86 6.44
CA ILE A 136 6.54 -5.61 7.43
C ILE A 136 7.32 -6.88 7.78
N LEU A 137 6.66 -8.02 7.86
CA LEU A 137 7.28 -9.30 8.24
C LEU A 137 7.87 -10.06 7.03
N GLY A 138 7.76 -9.52 5.81
CA GLY A 138 8.26 -10.15 4.60
C GLY A 138 7.53 -11.47 4.28
N ARG A 139 6.20 -11.45 4.25
CA ARG A 139 5.37 -12.52 3.70
C ARG A 139 5.09 -12.21 2.24
N SER A 140 5.38 -13.16 1.36
CA SER A 140 5.06 -13.07 -0.07
C SER A 140 3.56 -12.83 -0.29
N PRO A 141 3.19 -11.86 -1.15
CA PRO A 141 1.81 -11.69 -1.56
C PRO A 141 1.38 -12.85 -2.47
N VAL A 142 0.06 -13.00 -2.66
CA VAL A 142 -0.52 -14.02 -3.54
C VAL A 142 -0.77 -13.41 -4.92
N PRO A 143 -0.17 -13.94 -6.01
CA PRO A 143 -0.40 -13.45 -7.36
C PRO A 143 -1.88 -13.49 -7.74
N VAL A 144 -2.34 -12.44 -8.42
CA VAL A 144 -3.66 -12.40 -9.05
C VAL A 144 -3.51 -12.94 -10.47
N GLU A 145 -4.33 -13.92 -10.83
CA GLU A 145 -4.34 -14.48 -12.18
C GLU A 145 -5.17 -13.58 -13.11
N GLU A 146 -4.63 -13.27 -14.28
CA GLU A 146 -5.40 -12.68 -15.38
C GLU A 146 -6.38 -13.75 -15.91
N ALA A 147 -7.68 -13.45 -15.90
CA ALA A 147 -8.75 -14.37 -16.30
C ALA A 147 -8.83 -14.60 -17.82
#